data_AF-A0A6I1ZN80-F1
#
_entry.id   AF-A0A6I1ZN80-F1
#
_cell.length_a   1.000
_cell.length_b   1.000
_cell.length_c   1.000
_cell.angle_alpha   90.00
_cell.angle_beta   90.00
_cell.angle_gamma   90.00
#
_symmetry.space_group_name_H-M   'P 1'
#
loop_
_entity.id
_entity.type
_entity.pdbx_description
1 polymer ?
#
loop_
_entity_poly.entity_id
_entity_poly.type
_entity_poly.pdbx_seq_one_letter_code
_entity_poly.pdbx_strand_id
1 'polypeptide(L)'
;MGIKIRRVFLAGIFTAIPVYITYKILEVIFQFMDQFLAPVVQPIIRHYLGFNIPGLGLVMMIITLFLLGLFVTNFLGRALYGYFEKILLRIPVVSSVYNFTKQIVQTFSPEQRSVF
;
A
#
# COMPACT_ATOMS: atom_id res chain seq x y z
N MET A 1 13.03 -38.97 -13.69
CA MET A 1 12.02 -37.89 -13.64
C MET A 1 12.72 -36.61 -13.18
N GLY A 2 13.53 -36.00 -14.07
CA GLY A 2 14.32 -34.83 -13.70
C GLY A 2 13.44 -33.60 -13.69
N ILE A 3 13.12 -33.07 -12.51
CA ILE A 3 12.49 -31.75 -12.43
C ILE A 3 13.50 -30.77 -13.05
N LYS A 4 13.15 -30.21 -14.21
CA LYS A 4 13.99 -29.25 -14.93
C LYS A 4 14.26 -28.10 -13.95
N ILE A 5 15.50 -27.94 -13.49
CA ILE A 5 15.94 -26.96 -12.47
C ILE A 5 15.35 -25.56 -12.73
N ARG A 6 15.28 -25.17 -14.00
CA ARG A 6 14.62 -23.93 -14.47
C ARG A 6 13.17 -23.78 -13.97
N ARG A 7 12.37 -24.84 -13.96
CA ARG A 7 10.96 -24.82 -13.50
C ARG A 7 10.89 -24.55 -12.00
N VAL A 8 11.75 -25.17 -11.20
CA VAL A 8 11.78 -24.96 -9.73
C VAL A 8 12.22 -23.55 -9.40
N PHE A 9 13.26 -23.05 -10.07
CA PHE A 9 13.74 -21.70 -9.89
C PHE A 9 12.68 -20.65 -10.27
N LEU A 10 12.03 -20.80 -11.42
CA LEU A 10 10.94 -19.91 -11.84
C LEU A 10 9.77 -19.96 -10.86
N ALA A 11 9.39 -21.15 -10.37
CA ALA A 11 8.33 -21.27 -9.36
C ALA A 11 8.68 -20.48 -8.09
N GLY A 12 9.91 -20.57 -7.59
CA GLY A 12 10.38 -19.80 -6.44
C GLY A 12 10.28 -18.28 -6.66
N ILE A 13 10.70 -17.78 -7.84
CA ILE A 13 10.56 -16.36 -8.19
C ILE A 13 9.09 -15.94 -8.20
N PHE A 14 8.23 -16.71 -8.87
CA PHE A 14 6.79 -16.39 -8.96
C PHE A 14 6.13 -16.34 -7.59
N THR A 15 6.50 -17.23 -6.67
CA THR A 15 5.99 -17.22 -5.29
C THR A 15 6.53 -16.04 -4.47
N ALA A 16 7.76 -15.57 -4.72
CA ALA A 16 8.36 -14.45 -3.99
C ALA A 16 7.88 -13.06 -4.47
N ILE A 17 7.42 -12.95 -5.72
CA ILE A 17 6.98 -11.67 -6.31
C ILE A 17 5.93 -10.94 -5.45
N PRO A 18 4.82 -11.56 -5.01
CA PRO A 18 3.81 -10.87 -4.21
C PRO A 18 4.37 -10.30 -2.90
N VAL A 19 5.22 -11.09 -2.22
CA VAL A 19 5.86 -10.68 -0.95
C VAL A 19 6.80 -9.50 -1.19
N TYR A 20 7.61 -9.56 -2.25
CA TYR A 20 8.50 -8.46 -2.62
C TYR A 20 7.74 -7.18 -2.95
N ILE A 21 6.63 -7.28 -3.69
CA ILE A 21 5.76 -6.13 -4.01
C ILE A 21 5.21 -5.51 -2.71
N THR A 22 4.71 -6.32 -1.78
CA THR A 22 4.25 -5.82 -0.47
C THR A 22 5.36 -5.07 0.26
N TYR A 23 6.55 -5.65 0.35
CA TYR A 23 7.70 -5.00 0.97
C TYR A 23 8.03 -3.65 0.31
N LYS A 24 8.07 -3.59 -1.03
CA LYS A 24 8.34 -2.34 -1.76
C LYS A 24 7.26 -1.28 -1.54
N ILE A 25 5.99 -1.66 -1.47
CA ILE A 25 4.89 -0.72 -1.17
C ILE A 25 5.09 -0.12 0.23
N LEU A 26 5.36 -0.96 1.23
CA LEU A 26 5.59 -0.49 2.59
C LEU A 26 6.82 0.43 2.68
N GLU A 27 7.91 0.08 1.99
CA GLU A 27 9.11 0.90 1.93
C GLU A 27 8.84 2.28 1.31
N VAL A 28 8.11 2.35 0.20
CA VAL A 28 7.75 3.62 -0.45
C VAL A 28 6.90 4.49 0.48
N ILE A 29 5.90 3.91 1.16
CA ILE A 29 5.07 4.65 2.11
C ILE A 29 5.92 5.13 3.28
N PHE A 30 6.76 4.26 3.84
CA PHE A 30 7.65 4.60 4.95
C PHE A 30 8.61 5.74 4.56
N GLN A 31 9.26 5.67 3.40
CA GLN A 31 10.15 6.73 2.92
C GLN A 31 9.40 8.04 2.67
N PHE A 32 8.20 7.97 2.10
CA PHE A 32 7.35 9.14 1.93
C PHE A 32 7.00 9.78 3.29
N MET A 33 6.65 8.98 4.28
CA MET A 33 6.38 9.46 5.64
C MET A 33 7.63 10.05 6.29
N ASP A 34 8.79 9.38 6.19
CA ASP A 34 10.05 9.91 6.73
C ASP A 34 10.45 11.22 6.05
N GLN A 35 10.26 11.37 4.74
CA GLN A 35 10.61 12.60 4.03
C GLN A 35 9.65 13.76 4.31
N PHE A 36 8.35 13.50 4.44
CA PHE A 36 7.34 14.55 4.66
C PHE A 36 7.12 14.88 6.15
N LEU A 37 7.13 13.88 7.03
CA LEU A 37 6.80 14.05 8.44
C LEU A 37 8.03 14.17 9.33
N ALA A 38 9.14 13.49 9.05
CA ALA A 38 10.31 13.59 9.95
C ALA A 38 10.85 15.03 10.08
N PRO A 39 10.89 15.88 9.03
CA PRO A 39 11.31 17.28 9.17
C PRO A 39 10.38 18.13 10.04
N VAL A 40 9.10 17.76 10.13
CA VAL A 40 8.08 18.48 10.91
C VAL A 40 8.02 17.96 12.35
N VAL A 41 8.05 16.63 12.50
CA VAL A 41 7.77 15.93 13.76
C VAL A 41 9.03 15.78 14.62
N GLN A 42 10.21 15.54 14.04
CA GLN A 42 11.43 15.38 14.83
C GLN A 42 11.84 16.63 15.62
N PRO A 43 11.74 17.86 15.09
CA PRO A 43 12.05 19.06 15.87
C PRO A 43 11.12 19.23 17.08
N ILE A 44 9.83 18.94 16.91
CA ILE A 44 8.82 19.00 17.97
C ILE A 44 9.13 17.95 19.05
N ILE A 45 9.36 16.70 18.64
CA ILE A 45 9.70 15.62 19.57
C ILE A 45 11.00 15.93 20.31
N ARG A 46 12.03 16.40 19.62
CA ARG A 46 13.29 16.78 20.27
C ARG A 46 13.11 17.92 21.27
N HIS A 47 12.19 18.86 21.01
CA HIS A 47 11.87 19.94 21.95
C HIS A 47 11.18 19.45 23.22
N TYR A 48 10.24 18.50 23.12
CA TYR A 48 9.47 18.00 24.27
C TYR A 48 10.10 16.79 24.99
N LEU A 49 10.79 15.91 24.27
CA LEU A 49 11.34 14.65 24.79
C LEU A 49 12.87 14.65 24.88
N GLY A 50 13.57 15.59 24.23
CA GLY A 50 15.03 15.74 24.33
C GLY A 50 15.86 14.72 23.54
N PHE A 51 15.24 13.69 22.95
CA PHE A 51 15.90 12.68 22.13
C PHE A 51 15.09 12.34 20.87
N ASN A 52 15.78 11.85 19.83
CA ASN A 52 15.13 11.36 18.61
C ASN A 52 14.66 9.92 18.85
N ILE A 53 13.42 9.60 18.46
CA ILE A 53 12.90 8.23 18.53
C ILE A 53 13.16 7.55 17.18
N PRO A 54 14.07 6.56 17.10
CA PRO A 54 14.24 5.77 15.89
C PRO A 54 12.97 4.93 15.64
N GLY A 55 12.52 4.85 14.39
CA GLY A 55 11.33 4.09 14.02
C GLY A 55 9.98 4.83 14.13
N LEU A 56 9.98 6.15 14.40
CA LEU A 56 8.76 6.97 14.37
C LEU A 56 8.00 6.87 13.04
N GLY A 57 8.72 6.78 11.92
CA GLY A 57 8.10 6.62 10.60
C GLY A 57 7.17 5.41 10.53
N LEU A 58 7.45 4.33 11.25
CA LEU A 58 6.65 3.11 11.24
C LEU A 58 5.35 3.29 12.04
N VAL A 59 5.42 3.93 13.20
CA VAL A 59 4.22 4.27 14.00
C VAL A 59 3.33 5.23 13.21
N MET A 60 3.92 6.26 12.61
CA MET A 60 3.20 7.22 11.78
C MET A 60 2.59 6.58 10.53
N MET A 61 3.27 5.62 9.92
CA MET A 61 2.72 4.83 8.81
C MET A 61 1.45 4.09 9.24
N ILE A 62 1.47 3.39 10.38
CA ILE A 62 0.31 2.65 10.89
C ILE A 62 -0.86 3.60 11.14
N ILE A 63 -0.62 4.73 11.81
CA ILE A 63 -1.65 5.74 12.09
C ILE A 63 -2.22 6.29 10.77
N THR A 64 -1.36 6.62 9.81
CA THR A 64 -1.77 7.16 8.52
C THR A 64 -2.63 6.16 7.75
N LEU A 65 -2.22 4.89 7.67
CA LEU A 65 -3.00 3.84 7.02
C LEU A 65 -4.36 3.64 7.67
N PHE A 66 -4.43 3.69 9.00
CA PHE A 66 -5.69 3.61 9.74
C PHE A 66 -6.61 4.79 9.41
N LEU A 67 -6.09 6.02 9.45
CA LEU A 67 -6.84 7.23 9.07
C LEU A 67 -7.31 7.19 7.62
N LEU A 68 -6.48 6.66 6.71
CA LEU A 68 -6.85 6.48 5.30
C LEU A 68 -8.02 5.50 5.16
N GLY A 69 -8.02 4.41 5.93
CA GLY A 69 -9.14 3.47 6.01
C GLY A 69 -10.41 4.16 6.49
N LEU A 70 -10.36 4.87 7.61
CA LEU A 70 -11.49 5.64 8.13
C LEU A 70 -11.99 6.67 7.10
N PHE A 71 -11.07 7.34 6.42
CA PHE A 71 -11.40 8.32 5.40
C PHE A 71 -12.21 7.68 4.27
N VAL A 72 -11.72 6.61 3.66
CA VAL A 72 -12.38 5.91 2.54
C VAL A 72 -13.73 5.33 2.95
N THR A 73 -13.92 4.92 4.20
CA THR A 73 -15.21 4.40 4.67
C THR A 73 -16.30 5.47 4.80
N ASN A 74 -15.92 6.74 4.99
CA ASN A 74 -16.84 7.87 5.14
C ASN A 74 -17.39 8.36 3.79
N PHE A 75 -18.56 9.00 3.81
CA PHE A 75 -19.24 9.51 2.60
C PHE A 75 -18.33 10.43 1.75
N LEU A 76 -17.62 11.36 2.39
CA LEU A 76 -16.68 12.26 1.72
C LEU A 76 -15.52 11.50 1.07
N GLY A 77 -14.96 10.51 1.76
CA GLY A 77 -13.86 9.72 1.21
C GLY A 77 -14.30 8.82 0.06
N ARG A 78 -15.52 8.28 0.07
CA ARG A 78 -16.07 7.55 -1.08
C ARG A 78 -16.20 8.45 -2.32
N ALA A 79 -16.69 9.67 -2.14
CA ALA A 79 -16.82 10.64 -3.24
C ALA A 79 -15.44 11.03 -3.81
N LEU A 80 -14.47 11.32 -2.95
CA LEU A 80 -13.10 11.65 -3.36
C LEU A 80 -12.39 10.46 -4.01
N TYR A 81 -12.51 9.27 -3.43
CA TYR A 81 -11.96 8.03 -3.99
C TYR A 81 -12.45 7.80 -5.42
N GLY A 82 -13.76 7.97 -5.67
CA GLY A 82 -14.32 7.87 -7.02
C GLY A 82 -13.81 8.94 -7.99
N TYR A 83 -13.48 10.14 -7.51
CA TYR A 83 -12.86 11.18 -8.33
C TYR A 83 -11.41 10.82 -8.71
N PHE A 84 -10.60 10.36 -7.75
CA PHE A 84 -9.25 9.89 -8.01
C PHE A 84 -9.22 8.70 -8.96
N GLU A 85 -10.14 7.75 -8.80
CA GLU A 85 -10.28 6.62 -9.70
C GLU A 85 -10.51 7.09 -11.15
N LYS A 86 -11.42 8.04 -11.37
CA LYS A 86 -11.66 8.61 -12.70
C LYS A 86 -10.43 9.26 -13.31
N ILE A 87 -9.59 9.90 -12.50
CA ILE A 87 -8.33 10.49 -12.96
C ILE A 87 -7.36 9.38 -13.39
N LEU A 88 -7.17 8.35 -12.56
CA LEU A 88 -6.28 7.23 -12.87
C LEU A 88 -6.71 6.51 -14.15
N LEU A 89 -8.01 6.34 -14.37
CA LEU A 89 -8.57 5.69 -15.55
C LEU A 89 -8.36 6.46 -16.86
N ARG A 90 -8.05 7.77 -16.80
CA ARG A 90 -7.75 8.57 -17.99
C ARG A 90 -6.33 8.37 -18.51
N ILE A 91 -5.42 7.84 -17.70
CA ILE A 91 -4.02 7.65 -18.08
C ILE A 91 -3.88 6.24 -18.67
N PRO A 92 -3.58 6.06 -19.98
CA PRO A 92 -3.71 4.78 -20.68
C PRO A 92 -2.95 3.60 -20.07
N VAL A 93 -1.74 3.86 -19.56
CA VAL A 93 -0.90 2.83 -18.95
C VAL A 93 -1.36 2.51 -17.52
N VAL A 94 -1.71 3.54 -16.76
CA VAL A 94 -2.11 3.41 -15.35
C VAL A 94 -3.47 2.72 -15.23
N SER A 95 -4.41 3.03 -16.12
CA SER A 95 -5.75 2.46 -16.11
C SER A 95 -5.73 0.93 -16.27
N SER A 96 -4.86 0.42 -17.13
CA SER A 96 -4.70 -1.03 -17.36
C SER A 96 -4.21 -1.75 -16.09
N VAL A 97 -3.17 -1.22 -15.44
CA VAL A 97 -2.60 -1.80 -14.20
C VAL A 97 -3.59 -1.70 -13.04
N TYR A 98 -4.25 -0.55 -12.88
CA TYR A 98 -5.24 -0.32 -11.83
C TYR A 98 -6.43 -1.28 -11.97
N ASN A 99 -6.99 -1.42 -13.17
CA ASN A 99 -8.14 -2.30 -13.41
C ASN A 99 -7.81 -3.78 -13.18
N PHE A 100 -6.66 -4.25 -13.67
CA PHE A 100 -6.22 -5.62 -13.43
C PHE A 100 -6.05 -5.91 -11.92
N THR A 101 -5.39 -5.00 -11.21
CA THR A 101 -5.20 -5.13 -9.76
C THR A 101 -6.54 -5.10 -9.02
N LYS A 102 -7.43 -4.17 -9.37
CA LYS A 102 -8.76 -4.02 -8.77
C LYS A 102 -9.61 -5.28 -8.99
N GLN A 103 -9.59 -5.85 -10.18
CA GLN A 103 -10.32 -7.08 -10.51
C GLN A 103 -9.86 -8.27 -9.66
N ILE A 104 -8.55 -8.44 -9.49
CA ILE A 104 -7.98 -9.47 -8.61
C ILE A 104 -8.50 -9.26 -7.19
N VAL A 105 -8.33 -8.06 -6.64
CA VAL A 105 -8.75 -7.75 -5.26
C VAL A 105 -10.25 -7.98 -5.06
N GLN A 106 -11.09 -7.55 -6.00
CA GLN A 106 -12.54 -7.76 -5.94
C GLN A 106 -12.91 -9.24 -5.94
N THR A 107 -12.25 -10.04 -6.79
CA THR A 107 -12.48 -11.50 -6.88
C THR A 107 -12.15 -12.22 -5.57
N PHE A 108 -11.17 -11.72 -4.81
CA PHE A 108 -10.77 -12.28 -3.52
C PHE A 108 -11.42 -11.57 -2.31
N SER A 109 -12.24 -10.54 -2.52
CA SER A 109 -12.90 -9.81 -1.44
C SER A 109 -14.03 -10.64 -0.82
N PRO A 110 -14.14 -10.73 0.53
CA PRO A 110 -15.18 -11.49 1.21
C PRO A 110 -16.62 -11.07 0.86
N GLU A 111 -16.81 -9.83 0.42
CA GLU A 111 -18.13 -9.21 0.15
C GLU A 111 -18.93 -9.94 -0.95
N GLN A 112 -18.25 -10.69 -1.82
CA GLN A 112 -18.90 -11.42 -2.92
C GLN A 112 -19.27 -12.88 -2.57
N ARG A 113 -18.87 -13.37 -1.38
CA ARG A 113 -19.17 -14.73 -0.90
C ARG A 113 -20.54 -14.87 -0.23
N SER A 114 -21.30 -13.79 -0.04
CA SER A 114 -22.61 -13.84 0.62
C SER A 114 -23.80 -14.08 -0.33
N VAL A 115 -23.56 -14.56 -1.56
CA VAL A 115 -24.64 -14.85 -2.54
C VAL A 115 -24.61 -16.31 -3.02
N PHE A 116 -23.96 -17.22 -2.28
CA PHE A 116 -24.08 -18.66 -2.46
C PHE A 116 -24.23 -19.36 -1.11
#